data_AF-A0A970QY41-F1
#
_entry.id   AF-A0A970QY41-F1
#
_cell.length_a   1.000
_cell.length_b   1.000
_cell.length_c   1.000
_cell.angle_alpha   90.00
_cell.angle_beta   90.00
_cell.angle_gamma   90.00
#
_symmetry.space_group_name_H-M   'P 1'
#
loop_
_entity.id
_entity.type
_entity.pdbx_description
1 polymer ?
#
loop_
_entity_poly.entity_id
_entity_poly.type
_entity_poly.pdbx_seq_one_letter_code
_entity_poly.pdbx_strand_id
1 'polypeptide(L)'
;MFYGSDPIQGQRLTETVIAVNVPLDAKSDDFLVRYKNTEDSASFTVIREKKLELSRETAVMSAEMQSIYCADDIVITLPENFQQENFLSETKAVTVSRVENPAVFRDSPYGLPAVYDIDIEGMSQLAQNIEISMKYDPSWFGEGSSVADYLEPKRWDAENQVWIDLYYRVDEDTQTVHFLTDHLSLFSLFVTGFTWAGLAEAAAFTGAVAYSLEWLANDVYISPEGNFRILYSEKAVGTVFPDEEWKKVMAGGSLTRISLFSARAPMMLHTIGSVLEDALMAYLDAGFEDPTENRFASSLYKRRVKVKIDSYYNFLSGGEFSYNAFWDQINLPTEIIKYEVFNPVGNDPSAYPKAEAYLTQILAHELFHAVSLPYYGSFTELGSGRHGWWMEASAEYAANDIAWLRTGTVLNERIGNKYFDYPLNSNGKKNRFLPPELGTGL
;
A
#
# COMPACT_ATOMS: atom_id res chain seq x y z
N MET A 1 4.74 24.51 17.22
CA MET A 1 3.38 25.08 17.45
C MET A 1 2.92 24.60 18.81
N PHE A 2 1.88 25.19 19.37
CA PHE A 2 1.37 24.81 20.70
C PHE A 2 -0.15 24.60 20.64
N TYR A 3 -0.63 23.60 21.38
CA TYR A 3 -2.03 23.38 21.70
C TYR A 3 -2.19 23.54 23.21
N GLY A 4 -2.90 24.57 23.66
CA GLY A 4 -2.84 24.99 25.06
C GLY A 4 -1.40 25.32 25.47
N SER A 5 -0.89 24.65 26.52
CA SER A 5 0.52 24.77 26.95
C SER A 5 1.47 23.79 26.27
N ASP A 6 0.95 22.80 25.53
CA ASP A 6 1.74 21.64 25.12
C ASP A 6 2.30 21.85 23.70
N PRO A 7 3.61 21.62 23.50
CA PRO A 7 4.20 21.71 22.17
C PRO A 7 3.72 20.55 21.30
N ILE A 8 3.23 20.88 20.10
CA ILE A 8 2.83 19.90 19.09
C ILE A 8 3.74 19.98 17.87
N GLN A 9 3.98 18.82 17.26
CA GLN A 9 4.74 18.74 16.02
C GLN A 9 3.91 19.23 14.84
N GLY A 10 4.54 20.08 14.03
CA GLY A 10 4.04 20.48 12.73
C GLY A 10 4.91 19.93 11.63
N GLN A 11 4.28 19.44 10.57
CA GLN A 11 4.96 19.08 9.34
C GLN A 11 4.68 20.16 8.30
N ARG A 12 5.72 20.84 7.86
CA ARG A 12 5.59 21.82 6.77
C ARG A 12 5.24 21.07 5.48
N LEU A 13 4.12 21.40 4.85
CA LEU A 13 3.69 20.81 3.59
C LEU A 13 4.06 21.68 2.38
N THR A 14 3.93 23.01 2.52
CA THR A 14 4.33 23.97 1.49
C THR A 14 5.01 25.18 2.12
N GLU A 15 5.30 26.21 1.33
CA GLU A 15 5.80 27.46 1.87
C GLU A 15 4.82 28.13 2.83
N THR A 16 3.52 27.89 2.65
CA THR A 16 2.41 28.56 3.34
C THR A 16 1.48 27.61 4.12
N VAL A 17 1.70 26.29 4.03
CA VAL A 17 0.84 25.28 4.67
C VAL A 17 1.65 24.41 5.63
N ILE A 18 1.12 24.23 6.84
CA ILE A 18 1.68 23.37 7.88
C ILE A 18 0.58 22.38 8.30
N ALA A 19 0.87 21.08 8.21
CA ALA A 19 0.06 20.03 8.81
C ALA A 19 0.38 19.93 10.30
N VAL A 20 -0.67 19.75 11.11
CA VAL A 20 -0.58 19.68 12.57
C VAL A 20 -1.20 18.37 13.02
N ASN A 21 -0.47 17.56 13.78
CA ASN A 21 -1.05 16.40 14.44
C ASN A 21 -1.57 16.84 15.81
N VAL A 22 -2.85 16.57 16.06
CA VAL A 22 -3.55 16.97 17.27
C VAL A 22 -3.85 15.70 18.09
N PRO A 23 -3.73 15.73 19.44
CA PRO A 23 -4.12 14.58 20.27
C PRO A 23 -5.58 14.16 20.02
N LEU A 24 -5.87 12.86 20.12
CA LEU A 24 -7.22 12.30 19.93
C LEU A 24 -8.26 12.91 20.89
N ASP A 25 -7.83 13.26 22.09
CA ASP A 25 -8.67 13.83 23.15
C ASP A 25 -8.72 15.37 23.12
N ALA A 26 -8.16 15.99 22.08
CA ALA A 26 -8.21 17.42 21.92
C ALA A 26 -9.66 17.94 21.88
N LYS A 27 -9.82 19.15 22.39
CA LYS A 27 -11.05 19.94 22.38
C LYS A 27 -10.92 21.04 21.33
N SER A 28 -12.05 21.55 20.86
CA SER A 28 -12.08 22.77 20.06
C SER A 28 -11.35 23.89 20.82
N ASP A 29 -10.33 24.47 20.20
CA ASP A 29 -9.47 25.51 20.78
C ASP A 29 -8.70 26.24 19.66
N ASP A 30 -7.81 27.14 20.07
CA ASP A 30 -6.84 27.79 19.18
C ASP A 30 -5.47 27.09 19.24
N PHE A 31 -4.83 26.91 18.08
CA PHE A 31 -3.39 26.66 18.03
C PHE A 31 -2.63 27.97 18.06
N LEU A 32 -1.56 28.01 18.86
CA LEU A 32 -0.59 29.10 18.81
C LEU A 32 0.58 28.72 17.92
N VAL A 33 0.78 29.49 16.86
CA VAL A 33 1.90 29.39 15.93
C VAL A 33 2.92 30.45 16.30
N ARG A 34 4.03 30.02 16.92
CA ARG A 34 5.16 30.90 17.22
C ARG A 34 6.27 30.70 16.20
N TYR A 35 6.70 31.78 15.57
CA TYR A 35 7.88 31.80 14.71
C TYR A 35 8.74 33.02 15.04
N LYS A 36 9.97 32.80 15.51
CA LYS A 36 10.85 33.87 16.02
C LYS A 36 10.13 34.72 17.09
N ASN A 37 9.92 36.01 16.81
CA ASN A 37 9.28 36.98 17.71
C ASN A 37 7.82 37.28 17.33
N THR A 38 7.25 36.52 16.39
CA THR A 38 5.86 36.64 15.97
C THR A 38 5.05 35.46 16.49
N GLU A 39 3.88 35.76 17.04
CA GLU A 39 2.87 34.80 17.47
C GLU A 39 1.62 35.05 16.64
N ASP A 40 1.04 33.98 16.11
CA ASP A 40 -0.23 33.99 15.39
C ASP A 40 -1.10 32.86 15.95
N SER A 41 -2.39 32.91 15.68
CA SER A 41 -3.33 31.88 16.12
C SER A 41 -4.23 31.37 15.00
N ALA A 42 -4.57 30.09 15.09
CA ALA A 42 -5.55 29.46 14.21
C ALA A 42 -6.54 28.66 15.05
N SER A 43 -7.82 29.04 14.97
CA SER A 43 -8.89 28.32 15.65
C SER A 43 -9.26 27.04 14.91
N PHE A 44 -9.58 25.98 15.65
CA PHE A 44 -10.16 24.77 15.08
C PHE A 44 -11.31 24.27 15.93
N THR A 45 -12.20 23.50 15.30
CA THR A 45 -13.32 22.83 15.97
C THR A 45 -13.12 21.33 15.89
N VAL A 46 -13.14 20.68 17.05
CA VAL A 46 -13.18 19.21 17.11
C VAL A 46 -14.63 18.79 16.97
N ILE A 47 -14.93 18.17 15.83
CA ILE A 47 -16.23 17.56 15.58
C ILE A 47 -16.12 16.11 16.00
N ARG A 48 -16.99 15.70 16.92
CA ARG A 48 -17.01 14.31 17.41
C ARG A 48 -17.78 13.44 16.43
N GLU A 49 -17.31 12.20 16.33
CA GLU A 49 -18.04 11.12 15.70
C GLU A 49 -19.46 11.02 16.29
N LYS A 50 -20.45 10.87 15.42
CA LYS A 50 -21.84 10.64 15.79
C LYS A 50 -22.36 9.43 15.04
N LYS A 51 -22.77 8.40 15.77
CA LYS A 51 -23.37 7.18 15.22
C LYS A 51 -24.88 7.33 15.14
N LEU A 52 -25.44 7.10 13.96
CA LEU A 52 -26.87 7.02 13.70
C LEU A 52 -27.23 5.55 13.44
N GLU A 53 -27.84 4.89 14.42
CA GLU A 53 -28.28 3.49 14.29
C GLU A 53 -29.26 3.37 13.10
N LEU A 54 -28.89 2.52 12.14
CA LEU A 54 -29.70 2.24 10.96
C LEU A 54 -30.52 0.96 11.14
N SER A 55 -29.91 -0.06 11.74
CA SER A 55 -30.56 -1.34 12.00
C SER A 55 -29.98 -2.01 13.24
N ARG A 56 -30.84 -2.80 13.90
CA ARG A 56 -30.48 -3.64 15.05
C ARG A 56 -31.19 -4.97 14.89
N GLU A 57 -30.41 -5.99 14.59
CA GLU A 57 -30.88 -7.35 14.34
C GLU A 57 -30.29 -8.32 15.36
N THR A 58 -30.79 -9.55 15.38
CA THR A 58 -30.29 -10.60 16.29
C THR A 58 -29.57 -11.68 15.50
N ALA A 59 -28.28 -11.87 15.77
CA ALA A 59 -27.57 -13.07 15.35
C ALA A 59 -28.07 -14.25 16.19
N VAL A 60 -28.48 -15.32 15.52
CA VAL A 60 -28.97 -16.55 16.17
C VAL A 60 -28.00 -17.69 15.95
N MET A 61 -28.00 -18.66 16.86
CA MET A 61 -27.20 -19.86 16.71
C MET A 61 -27.72 -20.63 15.50
N SER A 62 -26.85 -20.87 14.53
CA SER A 62 -27.20 -21.56 13.30
C SER A 62 -26.06 -22.47 12.88
N ALA A 63 -26.42 -23.70 12.49
CA ALA A 63 -25.52 -24.63 11.81
C ALA A 63 -25.38 -24.30 10.32
N GLU A 64 -26.16 -23.34 9.82
CA GLU A 64 -26.12 -22.82 8.45
C GLU A 64 -25.67 -21.35 8.47
N MET A 65 -25.14 -20.88 7.34
CA MET A 65 -24.81 -19.48 7.13
C MET A 65 -26.04 -18.57 7.35
N GLN A 66 -25.84 -17.44 8.03
CA GLN A 66 -26.90 -16.47 8.33
C GLN A 66 -26.60 -15.13 7.64
N SER A 67 -27.53 -14.62 6.82
CA SER A 67 -27.45 -13.26 6.29
C SER A 67 -28.39 -12.33 7.04
N ILE A 68 -27.86 -11.19 7.48
CA ILE A 68 -28.56 -10.12 8.17
C ILE A 68 -28.62 -8.93 7.21
N TYR A 69 -29.84 -8.52 6.86
CA TYR A 69 -30.09 -7.42 5.92
C TYR A 69 -30.34 -6.13 6.71
N CYS A 70 -29.55 -5.11 6.41
CA CYS A 70 -29.54 -3.83 7.10
C CYS A 70 -30.01 -2.72 6.17
N ALA A 71 -30.22 -1.51 6.71
CA ALA A 71 -30.50 -0.35 5.87
C ALA A 71 -29.28 0.03 5.01
N ASP A 72 -29.49 0.92 4.04
CA ASP A 72 -28.48 1.34 3.04
C ASP A 72 -27.90 0.16 2.22
N ASP A 73 -28.70 -0.87 2.00
CA ASP A 73 -28.35 -2.07 1.24
C ASP A 73 -27.08 -2.79 1.76
N ILE A 74 -26.83 -2.71 3.07
CA ILE A 74 -25.75 -3.45 3.75
C ILE A 74 -26.25 -4.85 4.10
N VAL A 75 -25.46 -5.87 3.79
CA VAL A 75 -25.74 -7.26 4.19
C VAL A 75 -24.54 -7.81 4.95
N ILE A 76 -24.79 -8.31 6.16
CA ILE A 76 -23.77 -8.99 6.98
C ILE A 76 -24.06 -10.48 6.93
N THR A 77 -23.11 -11.25 6.40
CA THR A 77 -23.19 -12.70 6.32
C THR A 77 -22.28 -13.33 7.35
N LEU A 78 -22.89 -14.00 8.33
CA LEU A 78 -22.23 -14.77 9.38
C LEU A 78 -22.02 -16.21 8.90
N PRO A 79 -20.82 -16.78 9.07
CA PRO A 79 -20.55 -18.17 8.71
C PRO A 79 -21.37 -19.15 9.56
N GLU A 80 -21.43 -20.41 9.12
CA GLU A 80 -21.97 -21.50 9.92
C GLU A 80 -21.24 -21.61 11.27
N ASN A 81 -21.97 -21.98 12.33
CA ASN A 81 -21.43 -22.15 13.68
C ASN A 81 -20.75 -20.88 14.27
N PHE A 82 -21.01 -19.70 13.70
CA PHE A 82 -20.40 -18.43 14.13
C PHE A 82 -20.43 -18.23 15.65
N GLN A 83 -21.57 -18.48 16.30
CA GLN A 83 -21.70 -18.30 17.75
C GLN A 83 -20.88 -19.29 18.57
N GLN A 84 -20.78 -20.55 18.12
CA GLN A 84 -20.02 -21.57 18.81
C GLN A 84 -18.52 -21.24 18.80
N GLU A 85 -18.00 -20.81 17.65
CA GLU A 85 -16.57 -20.50 17.49
C GLU A 85 -16.19 -19.14 18.08
N ASN A 86 -17.12 -18.19 18.13
CA ASN A 86 -16.92 -16.90 18.80
C ASN A 86 -17.26 -16.93 20.30
N PHE A 87 -17.46 -18.12 20.88
CA PHE A 87 -17.80 -18.32 22.30
C PHE A 87 -19.04 -17.52 22.76
N LEU A 88 -19.99 -17.29 21.85
CA LEU A 88 -21.23 -16.57 22.14
C LEU A 88 -22.23 -17.56 22.74
N SER A 89 -22.42 -17.47 24.06
CA SER A 89 -23.34 -18.33 24.79
C SER A 89 -24.81 -17.97 24.62
N GLU A 90 -25.10 -16.80 24.03
CA GLU A 90 -26.43 -16.21 23.92
C GLU A 90 -26.58 -15.50 22.55
N THR A 91 -27.82 -15.32 22.11
CA THR A 91 -28.16 -14.49 20.95
C THR A 91 -27.58 -13.08 21.11
N LYS A 92 -26.89 -12.58 20.09
CA LYS A 92 -26.21 -11.29 20.12
C LYS A 92 -26.89 -10.27 19.24
N ALA A 93 -27.01 -9.04 19.72
CA ALA A 93 -27.44 -7.92 18.88
C ALA A 93 -26.33 -7.56 17.87
N VAL A 94 -26.69 -7.50 16.59
CA VAL A 94 -25.87 -6.94 15.52
C VAL A 94 -26.43 -5.57 15.19
N THR A 95 -25.64 -4.53 15.38
CA THR A 95 -26.03 -3.16 15.04
C THR A 95 -25.21 -2.64 13.88
N VAL A 96 -25.88 -1.93 12.98
CA VAL A 96 -25.24 -1.17 11.90
C VAL A 96 -25.65 0.27 12.08
N SER A 97 -24.66 1.14 12.18
CA SER A 97 -24.86 2.58 12.33
C SER A 97 -24.16 3.32 11.22
N ARG A 98 -24.79 4.35 10.66
CA ARG A 98 -24.09 5.32 9.82
C ARG A 98 -23.31 6.27 10.71
N VAL A 99 -22.10 6.59 10.31
CA VAL A 99 -21.18 7.41 11.10
C VAL A 99 -21.07 8.79 10.47
N GLU A 100 -21.55 9.79 11.18
CA GLU A 100 -21.31 11.19 10.90
C GLU A 100 -19.98 11.63 11.52
N ASN A 101 -19.20 12.43 10.79
CA ASN A 101 -17.87 12.92 11.21
C ASN A 101 -16.91 11.78 11.59
N PRO A 102 -16.75 10.75 10.73
CA PRO A 102 -15.83 9.65 11.00
C PRO A 102 -14.37 10.13 11.02
N ALA A 103 -13.48 9.27 11.51
CA ALA A 103 -12.04 9.48 11.33
C ALA A 103 -11.72 9.73 9.85
N VAL A 104 -11.04 10.85 9.58
CA VAL A 104 -10.70 11.22 8.21
C VAL A 104 -9.65 10.27 7.64
N PHE A 105 -9.79 9.94 6.36
CA PHE A 105 -8.68 9.35 5.62
C PHE A 105 -7.58 10.39 5.54
N ARG A 106 -6.40 10.09 6.09
CA ARG A 106 -5.25 10.99 6.06
C ARG A 106 -4.95 11.46 4.62
N ASP A 107 -5.19 10.57 3.66
CA ASP A 107 -4.85 10.76 2.26
C ASP A 107 -6.03 11.22 1.40
N SER A 108 -7.25 11.22 1.96
CA SER A 108 -8.45 11.78 1.32
C SER A 108 -9.45 12.25 2.36
N PRO A 109 -9.18 13.39 3.03
CA PRO A 109 -10.00 13.87 4.14
C PRO A 109 -11.44 14.26 3.74
N TYR A 110 -11.76 14.22 2.44
CA TYR A 110 -13.04 14.64 1.88
C TYR A 110 -13.71 13.57 1.00
N GLY A 111 -13.16 12.35 0.92
CA GLY A 111 -13.52 11.34 -0.08
C GLY A 111 -14.32 10.13 0.42
N LEU A 112 -15.07 10.23 1.52
CA LEU A 112 -15.86 9.10 2.01
C LEU A 112 -17.31 9.18 1.52
N PRO A 113 -17.78 8.23 0.69
CA PRO A 113 -19.18 8.19 0.28
C PRO A 113 -20.10 8.01 1.49
N ALA A 114 -19.74 7.06 2.37
CA ALA A 114 -20.37 6.83 3.67
C ALA A 114 -19.45 5.97 4.55
N VAL A 115 -19.50 6.17 5.86
CA VAL A 115 -18.83 5.32 6.86
C VAL A 115 -19.90 4.66 7.72
N TYR A 116 -19.71 3.37 7.98
CA TYR A 116 -20.61 2.56 8.79
C TYR A 116 -19.86 1.92 9.93
N ASP A 117 -20.47 1.89 11.10
CA ASP A 117 -20.01 1.17 12.27
C ASP A 117 -20.83 -0.11 12.38
N ILE A 118 -20.16 -1.26 12.42
CA ILE A 118 -20.80 -2.56 12.62
C ILE A 118 -20.32 -3.10 13.96
N ASP A 119 -21.27 -3.29 14.87
CA ASP A 119 -21.01 -3.76 16.23
C ASP A 119 -21.80 -5.03 16.54
N ILE A 120 -21.15 -5.97 17.20
CA ILE A 120 -21.76 -7.19 17.74
C ILE A 120 -21.49 -7.21 19.24
N GLU A 121 -22.40 -6.61 20.01
CA GLU A 121 -22.32 -6.47 21.46
C GLU A 121 -20.96 -6.00 22.02
N GLY A 122 -20.37 -4.96 21.41
CA GLY A 122 -19.11 -4.38 21.89
C GLY A 122 -17.87 -5.23 21.62
N MET A 123 -17.98 -6.29 20.82
CA MET A 123 -16.82 -7.04 20.33
C MET A 123 -16.04 -6.18 19.34
N SER A 124 -14.70 -6.21 19.43
CA SER A 124 -13.81 -5.60 18.44
C SER A 124 -13.19 -6.63 17.49
N GLN A 125 -13.09 -7.89 17.91
CA GLN A 125 -12.47 -8.98 17.17
C GLN A 125 -13.33 -10.24 17.26
N LEU A 126 -13.39 -10.97 16.15
CA LEU A 126 -14.10 -12.21 15.94
C LEU A 126 -13.09 -13.34 15.74
N ALA A 127 -13.46 -14.55 16.13
CA ALA A 127 -12.71 -15.78 15.90
C ALA A 127 -12.76 -16.25 14.44
N GLN A 128 -13.75 -15.79 13.68
CA GLN A 128 -13.95 -16.07 12.26
C GLN A 128 -14.27 -14.77 11.53
N ASN A 129 -13.90 -14.66 10.24
CA ASN A 129 -14.35 -13.49 9.48
C ASN A 129 -15.84 -13.64 9.12
N ILE A 130 -16.47 -12.48 9.03
CA ILE A 130 -17.80 -12.28 8.45
C ILE A 130 -17.63 -11.64 7.06
N GLU A 131 -18.60 -11.85 6.18
CA GLU A 131 -18.67 -11.10 4.91
C GLU A 131 -19.62 -9.92 5.10
N ILE A 132 -19.20 -8.75 4.67
CA ILE A 132 -20.03 -7.54 4.58
C ILE A 132 -20.18 -7.21 3.10
N SER A 133 -21.42 -7.06 2.66
CA SER A 133 -21.77 -6.65 1.31
C SER A 133 -22.36 -5.25 1.36
N MET A 134 -21.90 -4.36 0.49
CA MET A 134 -22.36 -2.98 0.39
C MET A 134 -22.58 -2.61 -1.07
N LYS A 135 -23.69 -1.96 -1.40
CA LYS A 135 -23.84 -1.38 -2.73
C LYS A 135 -22.98 -0.15 -2.92
N TYR A 136 -22.51 0.04 -4.14
CA TYR A 136 -21.87 1.27 -4.58
C TYR A 136 -22.75 1.99 -5.61
N ASP A 137 -22.56 3.30 -5.75
CA ASP A 137 -23.22 4.07 -6.79
C ASP A 137 -22.36 4.07 -8.06
N PRO A 138 -22.83 3.50 -9.19
CA PRO A 138 -22.05 3.42 -10.42
C PRO A 138 -21.72 4.80 -11.00
N SER A 139 -22.47 5.85 -10.62
CA SER A 139 -22.20 7.23 -11.07
C SER A 139 -20.91 7.81 -10.51
N TRP A 140 -20.29 7.16 -9.52
CA TRP A 140 -18.95 7.51 -9.03
C TRP A 140 -17.86 7.25 -10.08
N PHE A 141 -18.14 6.41 -11.09
CA PHE A 141 -17.17 5.93 -12.06
C PHE A 141 -17.47 6.44 -13.47
N GLY A 142 -16.42 6.60 -14.29
CA GLY A 142 -16.57 6.94 -15.71
C GLY A 142 -17.10 5.75 -16.53
N GLU A 143 -17.83 6.02 -17.61
CA GLU A 143 -18.28 4.97 -18.53
C GLU A 143 -17.09 4.15 -19.06
N GLY A 144 -17.19 2.82 -18.97
CA GLY A 144 -16.18 1.89 -19.49
C GLY A 144 -15.01 1.62 -18.54
N SER A 145 -14.97 2.23 -17.37
CA SER A 145 -14.04 1.89 -16.29
C SER A 145 -14.49 0.65 -15.52
N SER A 146 -13.57 -0.26 -15.22
CA SER A 146 -13.80 -1.39 -14.30
C SER A 146 -13.90 -0.84 -12.88
N VAL A 147 -15.05 -1.02 -12.22
CA VAL A 147 -15.31 -0.50 -10.88
C VAL A 147 -14.35 -1.12 -9.86
N ALA A 148 -14.01 -2.40 -10.07
CA ALA A 148 -13.05 -3.11 -9.24
C ALA A 148 -11.67 -2.45 -9.18
N ASP A 149 -11.28 -1.67 -10.20
CA ASP A 149 -10.01 -0.94 -10.18
C ASP A 149 -10.07 0.32 -9.32
N TYR A 150 -11.28 0.79 -9.01
CA TYR A 150 -11.55 2.11 -8.45
C TYR A 150 -12.24 2.08 -7.09
N LEU A 151 -12.53 0.92 -6.51
CA LEU A 151 -13.22 0.85 -5.24
C LEU A 151 -12.53 -0.11 -4.27
N GLU A 152 -12.14 0.40 -3.11
CA GLU A 152 -11.39 -0.29 -2.07
C GLU A 152 -12.15 -0.19 -0.73
N PRO A 153 -12.82 -1.25 -0.25
CA PRO A 153 -13.35 -1.27 1.11
C PRO A 153 -12.20 -1.24 2.12
N LYS A 154 -12.39 -0.47 3.19
CA LYS A 154 -11.39 -0.28 4.23
C LYS A 154 -12.05 -0.29 5.61
N ARG A 155 -11.30 -0.73 6.62
CA ARG A 155 -11.70 -0.64 8.04
C ARG A 155 -10.83 0.35 8.78
N TRP A 156 -11.38 0.98 9.80
CA TRP A 156 -10.60 1.80 10.72
C TRP A 156 -9.89 0.93 11.75
N ASP A 157 -8.58 1.12 11.91
CA ASP A 157 -7.81 0.63 13.05
C ASP A 157 -7.65 1.78 14.05
N ALA A 158 -8.40 1.69 15.15
CA ALA A 158 -8.40 2.73 16.17
C ALA A 158 -7.10 2.79 16.98
N GLU A 159 -6.38 1.68 17.11
CA GLU A 159 -5.12 1.62 17.86
C GLU A 159 -4.02 2.37 17.09
N ASN A 160 -3.90 2.07 15.80
CA ASN A 160 -2.88 2.65 14.94
C ASN A 160 -3.32 3.96 14.24
N GLN A 161 -4.60 4.32 14.36
CA GLN A 161 -5.22 5.49 13.73
C GLN A 161 -5.04 5.50 12.21
N VAL A 162 -5.24 4.35 11.59
CA VAL A 162 -5.09 4.16 10.14
C VAL A 162 -6.29 3.42 9.58
N TRP A 163 -6.61 3.72 8.33
CA TRP A 163 -7.55 2.90 7.57
C TRP A 163 -6.77 1.76 6.90
N ILE A 164 -7.25 0.54 7.07
CA ILE A 164 -6.64 -0.69 6.58
C ILE A 164 -7.47 -1.24 5.44
N ASP A 165 -6.81 -1.61 4.34
CA ASP A 165 -7.41 -2.27 3.19
C ASP A 165 -8.03 -3.61 3.60
N LEU A 166 -9.27 -3.84 3.19
CA LEU A 166 -9.95 -5.10 3.41
C LEU A 166 -9.82 -6.00 2.19
N TYR A 167 -10.01 -7.30 2.39
CA TYR A 167 -10.13 -8.25 1.29
C TYR A 167 -11.52 -8.14 0.68
N TYR A 168 -11.62 -8.04 -0.64
CA TYR A 168 -12.91 -7.84 -1.29
C TYR A 168 -13.01 -8.40 -2.70
N ARG A 169 -14.25 -8.52 -3.16
CA ARG A 169 -14.63 -8.69 -4.56
C ARG A 169 -15.69 -7.66 -4.93
N VAL A 170 -15.70 -7.27 -6.20
CA VAL A 170 -16.73 -6.38 -6.76
C VAL A 170 -17.59 -7.20 -7.71
N ASP A 171 -18.89 -7.18 -7.49
CA ASP A 171 -19.92 -7.68 -8.40
C ASP A 171 -20.50 -6.48 -9.15
N GLU A 172 -20.11 -6.32 -10.42
CA GLU A 172 -20.56 -5.22 -11.27
C GLU A 172 -22.00 -5.39 -11.76
N ASP A 173 -22.49 -6.63 -11.85
CA ASP A 173 -23.86 -6.92 -12.27
C ASP A 173 -24.86 -6.50 -11.18
N THR A 174 -24.50 -6.73 -9.91
CA THR A 174 -25.34 -6.36 -8.75
C THR A 174 -24.94 -5.04 -8.10
N GLN A 175 -23.89 -4.38 -8.62
CA GLN A 175 -23.32 -3.14 -8.07
C GLN A 175 -22.98 -3.26 -6.59
N THR A 176 -22.43 -4.41 -6.20
CA THR A 176 -22.17 -4.76 -4.80
C THR A 176 -20.70 -5.07 -4.59
N VAL A 177 -20.18 -4.61 -3.46
CA VAL A 177 -18.82 -4.90 -3.01
C VAL A 177 -18.93 -5.78 -1.79
N HIS A 178 -18.33 -6.96 -1.86
CA HIS A 178 -18.29 -7.93 -0.78
C HIS A 178 -16.90 -7.91 -0.18
N PHE A 179 -16.78 -7.73 1.12
CA PHE A 179 -15.50 -7.75 1.80
C PHE A 179 -15.54 -8.53 3.11
N LEU A 180 -14.39 -9.02 3.51
CA LEU A 180 -14.24 -9.89 4.67
C LEU A 180 -13.54 -9.14 5.80
N THR A 181 -13.99 -9.40 7.02
CA THR A 181 -13.35 -8.89 8.23
C THR A 181 -13.63 -9.79 9.42
N ASP A 182 -12.66 -9.98 10.28
CA ASP A 182 -12.84 -10.50 11.64
C ASP A 182 -12.76 -9.39 12.69
N HIS A 183 -12.47 -8.17 12.27
CA HIS A 183 -12.41 -7.02 13.16
C HIS A 183 -13.66 -6.18 12.98
N LEU A 184 -14.37 -5.88 14.07
CA LEU A 184 -15.54 -5.00 14.10
C LEU A 184 -15.09 -3.57 14.38
N SER A 185 -15.43 -2.64 13.49
CA SER A 185 -14.96 -1.26 13.53
C SER A 185 -15.82 -0.38 12.61
N LEU A 186 -15.29 0.78 12.25
CA LEU A 186 -15.77 1.61 11.15
C LEU A 186 -15.34 1.00 9.82
N PHE A 187 -16.23 1.03 8.84
CA PHE A 187 -16.03 0.53 7.48
C PHE A 187 -16.44 1.58 6.47
N SER A 188 -15.76 1.62 5.34
CA SER A 188 -16.13 2.50 4.22
C SER A 188 -15.73 1.89 2.89
N LEU A 189 -16.46 2.25 1.84
CA LEU A 189 -16.02 2.04 0.46
C LEU A 189 -15.19 3.25 0.04
N PHE A 190 -13.90 3.05 -0.10
CA PHE A 190 -12.99 4.10 -0.58
C PHE A 190 -12.98 4.08 -2.11
N VAL A 191 -13.39 5.18 -2.74
CA VAL A 191 -13.37 5.28 -4.21
C VAL A 191 -12.04 5.90 -4.64
N THR A 192 -11.19 5.10 -5.26
CA THR A 192 -9.99 5.55 -5.96
C THR A 192 -10.37 6.02 -7.38
N GLY A 193 -9.73 7.06 -7.93
CA GLY A 193 -9.94 7.47 -9.33
C GLY A 193 -11.27 8.16 -9.70
N PHE A 194 -11.86 8.94 -8.77
CA PHE A 194 -13.09 9.72 -9.00
C PHE A 194 -12.97 10.65 -10.23
N THR A 195 -13.90 10.55 -11.19
CA THR A 195 -13.96 11.52 -12.31
C THR A 195 -14.69 12.78 -11.85
N TRP A 196 -14.06 13.94 -12.06
CA TRP A 196 -14.44 15.25 -11.51
C TRP A 196 -15.79 15.84 -11.99
N ALA A 197 -16.57 15.11 -12.77
CA ALA A 197 -17.80 15.65 -13.37
C ALA A 197 -18.88 16.04 -12.33
N GLY A 198 -18.78 15.56 -11.08
CA GLY A 198 -19.80 15.79 -10.04
C GLY A 198 -19.48 16.81 -8.93
N LEU A 199 -18.25 17.34 -8.79
CA LEU A 199 -17.82 18.05 -7.56
C LEU A 199 -17.14 19.41 -7.77
N ALA A 200 -17.58 20.18 -8.77
CA ALA A 200 -17.09 21.54 -9.00
C ALA A 200 -17.32 22.52 -7.81
N GLU A 201 -18.15 22.18 -6.83
CA GLU A 201 -18.45 23.06 -5.68
C GLU A 201 -17.61 22.80 -4.41
N ALA A 202 -16.90 21.68 -4.27
CA ALA A 202 -16.15 21.35 -3.04
C ALA A 202 -14.64 21.64 -3.10
N ALA A 203 -14.12 22.05 -4.27
CA ALA A 203 -12.69 22.16 -4.58
C ALA A 203 -11.94 23.34 -3.93
N ALA A 204 -12.55 24.07 -3.00
CA ALA A 204 -11.96 25.28 -2.43
C ALA A 204 -11.00 25.05 -1.26
N PHE A 205 -10.83 23.83 -0.73
CA PHE A 205 -9.97 23.57 0.44
C PHE A 205 -8.73 22.72 0.10
N THR A 206 -7.58 23.37 0.25
CA THR A 206 -6.21 22.97 -0.08
C THR A 206 -5.72 21.76 0.72
N GLY A 207 -5.48 20.65 0.01
CA GLY A 207 -4.82 19.43 0.50
C GLY A 207 -5.07 18.23 -0.42
N ALA A 208 -6.33 18.02 -0.83
CA ALA A 208 -6.74 16.94 -1.74
C ALA A 208 -6.28 17.14 -3.20
N VAL A 209 -5.84 18.35 -3.55
CA VAL A 209 -5.44 18.70 -4.93
C VAL A 209 -4.14 17.99 -5.34
N ALA A 210 -3.14 17.88 -4.47
CA ALA A 210 -1.87 17.24 -4.86
C ALA A 210 -2.04 15.72 -5.12
N TYR A 211 -2.74 15.02 -4.24
CA TYR A 211 -2.98 13.58 -4.35
C TYR A 211 -3.97 13.23 -5.48
N SER A 212 -5.09 13.97 -5.58
CA SER A 212 -6.06 13.75 -6.67
C SER A 212 -5.48 14.11 -8.03
N LEU A 213 -4.63 15.14 -8.13
CA LEU A 213 -3.91 15.46 -9.37
C LEU A 213 -2.87 14.40 -9.70
N GLU A 214 -2.16 13.86 -8.71
CA GLU A 214 -1.21 12.78 -8.93
C GLU A 214 -1.92 11.51 -9.44
N TRP A 215 -3.10 11.20 -8.90
CA TRP A 215 -3.90 10.05 -9.31
C TRP A 215 -4.58 10.24 -10.67
N LEU A 216 -5.07 11.43 -11.01
CA LEU A 216 -5.59 11.76 -12.34
C LEU A 216 -4.47 11.88 -13.39
N ALA A 217 -3.25 12.15 -12.95
CA ALA A 217 -2.09 12.22 -13.82
C ALA A 217 -1.44 10.85 -14.08
N ASN A 218 -1.90 9.80 -13.39
CA ASN A 218 -1.35 8.45 -13.49
C ASN A 218 -2.30 7.51 -14.22
N ASP A 219 -1.81 6.92 -15.30
CA ASP A 219 -2.36 5.79 -15.99
C ASP A 219 -2.09 4.47 -15.24
N VAL A 220 -2.85 3.44 -15.58
CA VAL A 220 -2.76 2.10 -14.96
C VAL A 220 -2.33 1.08 -16.00
N TYR A 221 -1.30 0.31 -15.66
CA TYR A 221 -0.87 -0.86 -16.41
C TYR A 221 -0.96 -2.10 -15.51
N ILE A 222 -1.54 -3.18 -16.03
CA ILE A 222 -1.57 -4.48 -15.36
C ILE A 222 -0.58 -5.38 -16.10
N SER A 223 0.31 -6.05 -15.34
CA SER A 223 1.27 -7.00 -15.92
C SER A 223 0.57 -8.15 -16.64
N PRO A 224 1.26 -8.84 -17.56
CA PRO A 224 0.62 -9.86 -18.39
C PRO A 224 -0.01 -11.03 -17.62
N GLU A 225 0.63 -11.48 -16.56
CA GLU A 225 0.16 -12.56 -15.69
C GLU A 225 -0.82 -12.05 -14.61
N GLY A 226 -1.02 -10.73 -14.57
CA GLY A 226 -2.03 -10.05 -13.77
C GLY A 226 -1.67 -9.90 -12.30
N ASN A 227 -0.42 -10.17 -11.91
CA ASN A 227 0.03 -10.14 -10.52
C ASN A 227 0.45 -8.74 -10.06
N PHE A 228 0.76 -7.83 -10.98
CA PHE A 228 1.22 -6.47 -10.68
C PHE A 228 0.28 -5.42 -11.25
N ARG A 229 0.03 -4.38 -10.44
CA ARG A 229 -0.67 -3.16 -10.84
C ARG A 229 0.31 -2.00 -10.79
N ILE A 230 0.69 -1.48 -11.97
CA ILE A 230 1.64 -0.38 -12.12
C ILE A 230 0.89 0.92 -12.37
N LEU A 231 1.06 1.89 -11.46
CA LEU A 231 0.55 3.26 -11.58
C LEU A 231 1.68 4.15 -12.11
N TYR A 232 1.46 4.90 -13.19
CA TYR A 232 2.51 5.71 -13.84
C TYR A 232 1.96 6.94 -14.55
N SER A 233 2.71 8.02 -14.68
CA SER A 233 2.29 9.17 -15.49
C SER A 233 2.78 9.03 -16.93
N GLU A 234 1.89 8.89 -17.93
CA GLU A 234 2.29 8.81 -19.35
C GLU A 234 3.15 10.01 -19.76
N LYS A 235 2.82 11.22 -19.29
CA LYS A 235 3.61 12.42 -19.59
C LYS A 235 5.01 12.35 -18.97
N ALA A 236 5.13 11.96 -17.70
CA ALA A 236 6.42 11.88 -17.03
C ALA A 236 7.28 10.78 -17.65
N VAL A 237 6.72 9.57 -17.77
CA VAL A 237 7.39 8.43 -18.41
C VAL A 237 7.78 8.76 -19.84
N GLY A 238 6.89 9.31 -20.67
CA GLY A 238 7.21 9.62 -22.07
C GLY A 238 8.24 10.74 -22.25
N THR A 239 8.33 11.68 -21.30
CA THR A 239 9.34 12.75 -21.33
C THR A 239 10.71 12.23 -20.88
N VAL A 240 10.74 11.39 -19.85
CA VAL A 240 11.96 10.81 -19.29
C VAL A 240 12.47 9.65 -20.16
N PHE A 241 11.55 8.91 -20.79
CA PHE A 241 11.75 7.69 -21.57
C PHE A 241 10.97 7.71 -22.88
N PRO A 242 11.53 8.30 -23.94
CA PRO A 242 10.95 8.14 -25.27
C PRO A 242 11.01 6.66 -25.68
N ASP A 243 9.86 6.10 -26.08
CA ASP A 243 9.74 4.67 -26.48
C ASP A 243 10.76 4.25 -27.55
N GLU A 244 11.16 5.17 -28.45
CA GLU A 244 12.16 4.92 -29.49
C GLU A 244 13.58 4.69 -28.93
N GLU A 245 13.93 5.31 -27.81
CA GLU A 245 15.21 5.05 -27.14
C GLU A 245 15.19 3.68 -26.46
N TRP A 246 14.08 3.34 -25.80
CA TRP A 246 13.89 2.02 -25.19
C TRP A 246 13.96 0.91 -26.25
N LYS A 247 13.33 1.10 -27.43
CA LYS A 247 13.43 0.18 -28.57
C LYS A 247 14.86 -0.03 -29.07
N LYS A 248 15.69 1.01 -29.08
CA LYS A 248 17.11 0.88 -29.48
C LYS A 248 17.90 0.03 -28.49
N VAL A 249 17.66 0.21 -27.19
CA VAL A 249 18.29 -0.61 -26.14
C VAL A 249 17.88 -2.08 -26.28
N MET A 250 16.59 -2.37 -26.45
CA MET A 250 16.09 -3.74 -26.71
C MET A 250 16.70 -4.36 -27.96
N ALA A 251 16.80 -3.61 -29.06
CA ALA A 251 17.37 -4.08 -30.32
C ALA A 251 18.85 -4.44 -30.21
N GLY A 252 19.56 -3.88 -29.21
CA GLY A 252 20.93 -4.26 -28.84
C GLY A 252 21.04 -5.61 -28.13
N GLY A 253 19.94 -6.30 -27.85
CA GLY A 253 19.91 -7.61 -27.19
C GLY A 253 20.16 -7.57 -25.68
N SER A 254 20.07 -6.39 -25.06
CA SER A 254 20.33 -6.15 -23.63
C SER A 254 19.07 -6.11 -22.77
N LEU A 255 17.92 -6.47 -23.33
CA LEU A 255 16.65 -6.54 -22.62
C LEU A 255 15.78 -7.59 -23.32
N THR A 256 15.53 -8.75 -22.69
CA THR A 256 14.59 -9.74 -23.22
C THR A 256 13.77 -10.43 -22.15
N ARG A 257 12.54 -9.96 -21.96
CA ARG A 257 11.30 -10.74 -21.95
C ARG A 257 10.13 -9.76 -21.98
N ILE A 258 9.31 -9.86 -23.02
CA ILE A 258 7.97 -9.27 -23.07
C ILE A 258 7.08 -10.43 -23.51
N SER A 259 6.46 -11.11 -22.55
CA SER A 259 5.62 -12.27 -22.83
C SER A 259 4.38 -11.87 -23.62
N LEU A 260 3.86 -10.66 -23.38
CA LEU A 260 2.68 -10.09 -24.04
C LEU A 260 2.85 -8.56 -24.19
N PHE A 261 2.45 -8.04 -25.34
CA PHE A 261 2.56 -6.61 -25.68
C PHE A 261 1.18 -5.96 -25.72
N SER A 262 1.01 -4.86 -24.98
CA SER A 262 -0.12 -3.94 -25.12
C SER A 262 0.37 -2.70 -25.86
N ALA A 263 -0.18 -2.45 -27.04
CA ALA A 263 0.17 -1.29 -27.87
C ALA A 263 -0.17 0.07 -27.23
N ARG A 264 -0.91 0.08 -26.12
CA ARG A 264 -1.34 1.30 -25.41
C ARG A 264 -0.41 1.70 -24.27
N ALA A 265 0.47 0.81 -23.82
CA ALA A 265 1.36 1.06 -22.69
C ALA A 265 2.81 1.20 -23.15
N PRO A 266 3.59 2.17 -22.63
CA PRO A 266 5.01 2.32 -22.94
C PRO A 266 5.80 1.03 -22.71
N MET A 267 6.83 0.80 -23.55
CA MET A 267 7.54 -0.49 -23.57
C MET A 267 8.30 -0.79 -22.26
N MET A 268 8.72 0.27 -21.55
CA MET A 268 9.34 0.15 -20.23
C MET A 268 8.42 -0.54 -19.21
N LEU A 269 7.11 -0.26 -19.22
CA LEU A 269 6.17 -0.85 -18.27
C LEU A 269 6.03 -2.35 -18.48
N HIS A 270 6.07 -2.79 -19.74
CA HIS A 270 6.10 -4.20 -20.11
C HIS A 270 7.32 -4.90 -19.53
N THR A 271 8.50 -4.27 -19.65
CA THR A 271 9.74 -4.81 -19.10
C THR A 271 9.69 -4.87 -17.57
N ILE A 272 9.33 -3.78 -16.89
CA ILE A 272 9.22 -3.75 -15.41
C ILE A 272 8.24 -4.82 -14.93
N GLY A 273 7.05 -4.90 -15.55
CA GLY A 273 6.06 -5.92 -15.23
C GLY A 273 6.62 -7.33 -15.41
N SER A 274 7.25 -7.62 -16.55
CA SER A 274 7.79 -8.97 -16.83
C SER A 274 8.92 -9.36 -15.86
N VAL A 275 9.80 -8.42 -15.50
CA VAL A 275 10.88 -8.65 -14.53
C VAL A 275 10.32 -9.00 -13.16
N LEU A 276 9.28 -8.28 -12.71
CA LEU A 276 8.62 -8.55 -11.44
C LEU A 276 7.90 -9.91 -11.45
N GLU A 277 7.29 -10.28 -12.57
CA GLU A 277 6.62 -11.57 -12.75
C GLU A 277 7.61 -12.74 -12.71
N ASP A 278 8.74 -12.62 -13.40
CA ASP A 278 9.81 -13.62 -13.36
C ASP A 278 10.41 -13.75 -11.95
N ALA A 279 10.66 -12.62 -11.26
CA ALA A 279 11.15 -12.62 -9.89
C ALA A 279 10.15 -13.24 -8.91
N LEU A 280 8.86 -12.92 -9.04
CA LEU A 280 7.79 -13.52 -8.26
C LEU A 280 7.79 -15.03 -8.43
N MET A 281 7.77 -15.53 -9.66
CA MET A 281 7.78 -16.97 -9.94
C MET A 281 9.00 -17.67 -9.33
N ALA A 282 10.18 -17.04 -9.39
CA ALA A 282 11.37 -17.59 -8.76
C ALA A 282 11.26 -17.66 -7.21
N TYR A 283 10.62 -16.67 -6.57
CA TYR A 283 10.32 -16.74 -5.15
C TYR A 283 9.29 -17.85 -4.83
N LEU A 284 8.23 -17.99 -5.64
CA LEU A 284 7.26 -19.08 -5.45
C LEU A 284 7.93 -20.46 -5.59
N ASP A 285 8.78 -20.64 -6.59
CA ASP A 285 9.53 -21.89 -6.82
C ASP A 285 10.50 -22.21 -5.67
N ALA A 286 11.02 -21.17 -5.00
CA ALA A 286 11.84 -21.30 -3.80
C ALA A 286 11.04 -21.60 -2.52
N GLY A 287 9.70 -21.67 -2.61
CA GLY A 287 8.79 -22.02 -1.53
C GLY A 287 8.33 -20.84 -0.68
N PHE A 288 8.48 -19.60 -1.17
CA PHE A 288 7.87 -18.45 -0.52
C PHE A 288 6.34 -18.44 -0.73
N GLU A 289 5.64 -17.80 0.20
CA GLU A 289 4.22 -17.53 0.11
C GLU A 289 3.97 -16.55 -1.03
N ASP A 290 2.88 -16.76 -1.75
CA ASP A 290 2.52 -15.92 -2.87
C ASP A 290 1.95 -14.59 -2.36
N PRO A 291 2.63 -13.44 -2.51
CA PRO A 291 2.11 -12.14 -2.10
C PRO A 291 0.88 -11.70 -2.90
N THR A 292 0.53 -12.44 -3.96
CA THR A 292 -0.65 -12.25 -4.78
C THR A 292 -1.79 -13.19 -4.39
N GLU A 293 -1.53 -14.27 -3.64
CA GLU A 293 -2.58 -15.14 -3.13
C GLU A 293 -2.76 -14.92 -1.64
N ASN A 294 -4.00 -14.78 -1.21
CA ASN A 294 -4.30 -14.81 0.21
C ASN A 294 -5.38 -15.85 0.48
N ARG A 295 -5.24 -16.56 1.61
CA ARG A 295 -6.18 -17.58 2.03
C ARG A 295 -7.05 -17.04 3.12
N PHE A 296 -8.35 -17.06 2.86
CA PHE A 296 -9.34 -16.88 3.90
C PHE A 296 -10.21 -18.14 3.98
N ALA A 297 -10.16 -18.82 5.14
CA ALA A 297 -10.73 -20.14 5.33
C ALA A 297 -10.27 -21.14 4.24
N SER A 298 -11.20 -21.72 3.50
CA SER A 298 -10.93 -22.62 2.36
C SER A 298 -10.85 -21.89 1.01
N SER A 299 -11.09 -20.57 0.97
CA SER A 299 -11.16 -19.78 -0.25
C SER A 299 -9.85 -19.04 -0.52
N LEU A 300 -9.37 -19.14 -1.75
CA LEU A 300 -8.17 -18.50 -2.23
C LEU A 300 -8.55 -17.27 -3.07
N TYR A 301 -7.98 -16.12 -2.76
CA TYR A 301 -8.24 -14.86 -3.46
C TYR A 301 -6.96 -14.27 -4.03
N LYS A 302 -7.08 -13.66 -5.20
CA LYS A 302 -5.95 -13.07 -5.92
C LYS A 302 -5.93 -11.54 -5.76
N ARG A 303 -4.84 -11.03 -5.21
CA ARG A 303 -4.50 -9.61 -5.03
C ARG A 303 -3.36 -9.26 -6.00
N ARG A 304 -3.25 -7.99 -6.38
CA ARG A 304 -2.11 -7.51 -7.18
C ARG A 304 -1.13 -6.73 -6.30
N VAL A 305 0.16 -6.99 -6.45
CA VAL A 305 1.21 -6.16 -5.85
C VAL A 305 1.17 -4.79 -6.54
N LYS A 306 1.06 -3.71 -5.75
CA LYS A 306 1.00 -2.35 -6.28
C LYS A 306 2.43 -1.85 -6.54
N VAL A 307 2.64 -1.27 -7.71
CA VAL A 307 3.90 -0.65 -8.12
C VAL A 307 3.59 0.76 -8.57
N LYS A 308 4.37 1.75 -8.15
CA LYS A 308 4.14 3.15 -8.49
C LYS A 308 5.39 3.79 -9.06
N ILE A 309 5.28 4.28 -10.27
CA ILE A 309 6.35 4.99 -10.97
C ILE A 309 6.17 6.49 -10.74
N ASP A 310 7.18 7.15 -10.19
CA ASP A 310 7.14 8.56 -9.74
C ASP A 310 6.00 8.88 -8.78
N SER A 311 6.03 8.25 -7.60
CA SER A 311 5.16 8.72 -6.54
C SER A 311 5.56 10.12 -6.06
N TYR A 312 4.59 10.92 -5.64
CA TYR A 312 4.80 12.16 -4.92
C TYR A 312 5.66 11.92 -3.67
N TYR A 313 5.56 10.73 -3.07
CA TYR A 313 6.43 10.30 -2.00
C TYR A 313 7.90 10.23 -2.44
N ASN A 314 8.20 9.72 -3.65
CA ASN A 314 9.55 9.73 -4.21
C ASN A 314 10.12 11.14 -4.35
N PHE A 315 9.30 12.11 -4.74
CA PHE A 315 9.74 13.51 -4.79
C PHE A 315 10.16 14.04 -3.40
N LEU A 316 9.48 13.61 -2.33
CA LEU A 316 9.75 14.05 -0.96
C LEU A 316 10.86 13.26 -0.26
N SER A 317 11.04 11.98 -0.57
CA SER A 317 12.04 11.10 0.06
C SER A 317 13.43 11.20 -0.55
N GLY A 318 13.63 12.06 -1.56
CA GLY A 318 14.89 12.15 -2.31
C GLY A 318 15.00 11.15 -3.45
N GLY A 319 13.92 10.43 -3.75
CA GLY A 319 13.74 9.69 -4.99
C GLY A 319 14.48 8.36 -5.02
N GLU A 320 14.52 7.60 -3.93
CA GLU A 320 15.08 6.24 -3.89
C GLU A 320 14.03 5.16 -4.23
N PHE A 321 14.49 4.03 -4.77
CA PHE A 321 13.65 2.82 -4.83
C PHE A 321 13.28 2.40 -3.41
N SER A 322 12.00 2.10 -3.19
CA SER A 322 11.55 1.70 -1.86
C SER A 322 10.21 0.98 -1.88
N TYR A 323 10.17 -0.14 -1.18
CA TYR A 323 8.95 -0.74 -0.73
C TYR A 323 8.39 0.05 0.46
N ASN A 324 7.18 0.57 0.28
CA ASN A 324 6.49 1.29 1.31
C ASN A 324 5.48 0.36 1.97
N ALA A 325 5.83 -0.17 3.13
CA ALA A 325 4.97 -1.08 3.89
C ALA A 325 3.65 -0.44 4.35
N PHE A 326 3.61 0.89 4.52
CA PHE A 326 2.36 1.59 4.86
C PHE A 326 1.36 1.53 3.69
N TRP A 327 1.86 1.64 2.46
CA TRP A 327 1.06 1.62 1.25
C TRP A 327 0.99 0.26 0.56
N ASP A 328 1.75 -0.70 1.07
CA ASP A 328 1.93 -2.02 0.47
C ASP A 328 2.23 -1.91 -1.03
N GLN A 329 3.19 -1.05 -1.35
CA GLN A 329 3.54 -0.72 -2.73
C GLN A 329 5.04 -0.57 -2.93
N ILE A 330 5.50 -0.97 -4.10
CA ILE A 330 6.86 -0.71 -4.57
C ILE A 330 6.90 0.66 -5.25
N ASN A 331 7.79 1.56 -4.84
CA ASN A 331 7.97 2.87 -5.46
C ASN A 331 9.20 2.87 -6.35
N LEU A 332 9.02 3.33 -7.59
CA LEU A 332 10.02 3.35 -8.65
C LEU A 332 10.22 4.78 -9.19
N PRO A 333 11.27 5.50 -8.79
CA PRO A 333 11.58 6.82 -9.32
C PRO A 333 12.09 6.72 -10.77
N THR A 334 11.46 7.44 -11.71
CA THR A 334 11.86 7.43 -13.13
C THR A 334 13.25 7.98 -13.33
N GLU A 335 13.66 9.00 -12.57
CA GLU A 335 15.02 9.54 -12.68
C GLU A 335 16.07 8.47 -12.36
N ILE A 336 15.88 7.64 -11.33
CA ILE A 336 16.82 6.55 -11.05
C ILE A 336 16.78 5.52 -12.18
N ILE A 337 15.60 5.10 -12.63
CA ILE A 337 15.50 4.18 -13.78
C ILE A 337 16.26 4.75 -14.98
N LYS A 338 16.19 6.06 -15.23
CA LYS A 338 16.92 6.71 -16.31
C LYS A 338 18.42 6.67 -16.12
N TYR A 339 18.93 7.06 -14.95
CA TYR A 339 20.37 7.06 -14.70
C TYR A 339 20.95 5.66 -14.79
N GLU A 340 20.24 4.70 -14.20
CA GLU A 340 20.74 3.33 -14.05
C GLU A 340 20.54 2.50 -15.32
N VAL A 341 19.49 2.75 -16.10
CA VAL A 341 19.21 2.00 -17.35
C VAL A 341 19.81 2.67 -18.59
N PHE A 342 19.70 4.00 -18.71
CA PHE A 342 20.00 4.71 -19.96
C PHE A 342 21.31 5.49 -19.99
N ASN A 343 21.84 5.89 -18.83
CA ASN A 343 23.09 6.63 -18.76
C ASN A 343 24.19 5.83 -18.05
N PRO A 344 24.52 4.61 -18.53
CA PRO A 344 25.69 3.96 -18.00
C PRO A 344 26.92 4.72 -18.51
N VAL A 345 27.46 5.60 -17.65
CA VAL A 345 28.71 6.36 -17.78
C VAL A 345 29.11 6.63 -19.25
N GLY A 346 28.48 7.61 -19.89
CA GLY A 346 28.99 8.19 -21.15
C GLY A 346 28.52 7.51 -22.45
N ASN A 347 27.31 6.93 -22.47
CA ASN A 347 26.73 6.26 -23.65
C ASN A 347 27.53 5.04 -24.14
N ASP A 348 28.24 4.34 -23.24
CA ASP A 348 28.96 3.12 -23.60
C ASP A 348 27.96 1.95 -23.73
N PRO A 349 27.74 1.41 -24.95
CA PRO A 349 26.77 0.33 -25.13
C PRO A 349 27.13 -0.96 -24.39
N SER A 350 28.41 -1.15 -24.05
CA SER A 350 28.86 -2.33 -23.29
C SER A 350 28.39 -2.33 -21.84
N ALA A 351 27.85 -1.22 -21.35
CA ALA A 351 27.39 -1.07 -19.98
C ALA A 351 25.87 -1.28 -19.81
N TYR A 352 25.10 -1.41 -20.92
CA TYR A 352 23.66 -1.74 -20.87
C TYR A 352 23.33 -3.09 -20.19
N PRO A 353 24.10 -4.18 -20.38
CA PRO A 353 23.84 -5.43 -19.65
C PRO A 353 24.01 -5.28 -18.12
N LYS A 354 24.86 -4.36 -17.66
CA LYS A 354 25.03 -4.08 -16.23
C LYS A 354 23.86 -3.29 -15.67
N ALA A 355 23.35 -2.37 -16.47
CA ALA A 355 22.20 -1.53 -16.19
C ALA A 355 20.89 -2.35 -16.07
N GLU A 356 20.64 -3.27 -17.01
CA GLU A 356 19.54 -4.25 -16.90
C GLU A 356 19.68 -5.09 -15.63
N ALA A 357 20.85 -5.71 -15.42
CA ALA A 357 21.08 -6.55 -14.24
C ALA A 357 20.82 -5.79 -12.93
N TYR A 358 21.18 -4.51 -12.88
CA TYR A 358 20.95 -3.67 -11.71
C TYR A 358 19.47 -3.35 -11.50
N LEU A 359 18.73 -2.92 -12.55
CA LEU A 359 17.29 -2.69 -12.44
C LEU A 359 16.56 -3.96 -12.00
N THR A 360 16.90 -5.08 -12.64
CA THR A 360 16.33 -6.39 -12.37
C THR A 360 16.54 -6.83 -10.92
N GLN A 361 17.73 -6.58 -10.38
CA GLN A 361 18.05 -6.86 -8.99
C GLN A 361 17.28 -5.96 -8.02
N ILE A 362 17.21 -4.65 -8.27
CA ILE A 362 16.45 -3.75 -7.39
C ILE A 362 14.95 -4.08 -7.40
N LEU A 363 14.37 -4.34 -8.56
CA LEU A 363 12.96 -4.70 -8.65
C LEU A 363 12.66 -5.97 -7.85
N ALA A 364 13.54 -6.98 -7.94
CA ALA A 364 13.43 -8.18 -7.13
C ALA A 364 13.64 -7.91 -5.64
N HIS A 365 14.58 -7.03 -5.27
CA HIS A 365 14.81 -6.60 -3.87
C HIS A 365 13.56 -5.98 -3.26
N GLU A 366 12.96 -5.01 -3.94
CA GLU A 366 11.74 -4.36 -3.44
C GLU A 366 10.54 -5.32 -3.43
N LEU A 367 10.47 -6.25 -4.39
CA LEU A 367 9.46 -7.30 -4.40
C LEU A 367 9.61 -8.26 -3.22
N PHE A 368 10.84 -8.60 -2.83
CA PHE A 368 11.08 -9.46 -1.68
C PHE A 368 10.50 -8.86 -0.39
N HIS A 369 10.54 -7.54 -0.24
CA HIS A 369 9.90 -6.88 0.90
C HIS A 369 8.38 -7.12 0.93
N ALA A 370 7.72 -7.17 -0.23
CA ALA A 370 6.31 -7.55 -0.32
C ALA A 370 6.08 -9.04 -0.02
N VAL A 371 6.94 -9.93 -0.54
CA VAL A 371 6.88 -11.39 -0.32
C VAL A 371 7.16 -11.77 1.14
N SER A 372 8.03 -11.03 1.81
CA SER A 372 8.45 -11.34 3.19
C SER A 372 7.45 -10.85 4.25
N LEU A 373 6.54 -9.93 3.88
CA LEU A 373 5.59 -9.32 4.80
C LEU A 373 4.72 -10.33 5.60
N PRO A 374 4.14 -11.39 4.99
CA PRO A 374 3.31 -12.36 5.71
C PRO A 374 4.06 -13.10 6.84
N TYR A 375 5.37 -13.28 6.70
CA TYR A 375 6.19 -14.03 7.66
C TYR A 375 6.50 -13.26 8.93
N TYR A 376 6.64 -11.95 8.82
CA TYR A 376 7.13 -11.12 9.93
C TYR A 376 6.05 -10.25 10.57
N GLY A 377 4.83 -10.21 10.01
CA GLY A 377 3.61 -9.66 10.64
C GLY A 377 3.60 -8.15 10.87
N SER A 378 4.76 -7.49 10.92
CA SER A 378 4.88 -6.03 10.90
C SER A 378 6.26 -5.60 10.40
N PHE A 379 6.29 -4.86 9.29
CA PHE A 379 7.52 -4.28 8.74
C PHE A 379 8.02 -3.10 9.59
N THR A 380 7.17 -2.52 10.44
CA THR A 380 7.47 -1.32 11.21
C THR A 380 8.58 -1.55 12.24
N GLU A 381 8.59 -2.66 12.98
CA GLU A 381 9.65 -2.95 13.96
C GLU A 381 10.97 -3.36 13.30
N LEU A 382 10.91 -4.08 12.18
CA LEU A 382 12.09 -4.58 11.49
C LEU A 382 12.69 -3.55 10.53
N GLY A 383 11.91 -2.87 9.70
CA GLY A 383 12.38 -1.96 8.65
C GLY A 383 12.86 -0.59 9.14
N SER A 384 12.27 -0.06 10.21
CA SER A 384 12.68 1.25 10.77
C SER A 384 13.53 1.17 12.04
N GLY A 385 13.71 -0.05 12.57
CA GLY A 385 14.39 -0.33 13.84
C GLY A 385 15.86 -0.72 13.71
N ARG A 386 16.40 -1.30 14.79
CA ARG A 386 17.81 -1.78 14.85
C ARG A 386 18.10 -2.97 13.93
N HIS A 387 17.08 -3.54 13.33
CA HIS A 387 17.13 -4.74 12.50
C HIS A 387 16.92 -4.44 11.00
N GLY A 388 16.76 -3.17 10.60
CA GLY A 388 16.50 -2.81 9.20
C GLY A 388 17.60 -3.29 8.26
N TRP A 389 18.86 -3.22 8.71
CA TRP A 389 19.99 -3.74 7.94
C TRP A 389 19.87 -5.23 7.58
N TRP A 390 19.21 -6.02 8.42
CA TRP A 390 19.05 -7.45 8.19
C TRP A 390 17.95 -7.73 7.17
N MET A 391 16.86 -6.96 7.20
CA MET A 391 15.81 -7.02 6.18
C MET A 391 16.37 -6.63 4.81
N GLU A 392 17.06 -5.50 4.71
CA GLU A 392 17.68 -5.06 3.46
C GLU A 392 18.73 -6.07 2.97
N ALA A 393 19.58 -6.63 3.86
CA ALA A 393 20.55 -7.64 3.46
C ALA A 393 19.89 -8.94 2.97
N SER A 394 18.75 -9.32 3.55
CA SER A 394 17.99 -10.51 3.13
C SER A 394 17.29 -10.28 1.79
N ALA A 395 16.71 -9.10 1.59
CA ALA A 395 16.13 -8.70 0.31
C ALA A 395 17.17 -8.69 -0.81
N GLU A 396 18.34 -8.14 -0.52
CA GLU A 396 19.45 -8.06 -1.47
C GLU A 396 19.94 -9.47 -1.86
N TYR A 397 20.08 -10.36 -0.87
CA TYR A 397 20.42 -11.75 -1.11
C TYR A 397 19.36 -12.48 -1.91
N ALA A 398 18.09 -12.36 -1.52
CA ALA A 398 17.00 -13.04 -2.19
C ALA A 398 16.87 -12.57 -3.65
N ALA A 399 17.03 -11.27 -3.91
CA ALA A 399 17.09 -10.73 -5.25
C ALA A 399 18.22 -11.37 -6.08
N ASN A 400 19.46 -11.40 -5.55
CA ASN A 400 20.60 -11.91 -6.30
C ASN A 400 20.61 -13.44 -6.46
N ASP A 401 20.41 -14.17 -5.36
CA ASP A 401 20.64 -15.61 -5.29
C ASP A 401 19.39 -16.44 -5.60
N ILE A 402 18.19 -15.92 -5.29
CA ILE A 402 16.93 -16.65 -5.46
C ILE A 402 16.23 -16.22 -6.75
N ALA A 403 15.90 -14.93 -6.88
CA ALA A 403 15.19 -14.45 -8.06
C ALA A 403 16.00 -14.61 -9.35
N TRP A 404 17.32 -14.41 -9.27
CA TRP A 404 18.19 -14.37 -10.47
C TRP A 404 19.38 -15.34 -10.46
N LEU A 405 19.44 -16.31 -9.54
CA LEU A 405 20.43 -17.40 -9.53
C LEU A 405 21.89 -16.93 -9.77
N ARG A 406 22.30 -15.81 -9.16
CA ARG A 406 23.66 -15.20 -9.25
C ARG A 406 24.10 -14.77 -10.65
N THR A 407 23.19 -14.58 -11.60
CA THR A 407 23.59 -14.10 -12.94
C THR A 407 23.95 -12.61 -12.97
N GLY A 408 23.68 -11.86 -11.89
CA GLY A 408 24.06 -10.46 -11.70
C GLY A 408 25.53 -10.29 -11.29
N THR A 409 26.38 -9.87 -12.22
CA THR A 409 27.84 -9.76 -12.00
C THR A 409 28.28 -8.56 -11.17
N VAL A 410 27.45 -7.53 -11.00
CA VAL A 410 27.86 -6.25 -10.40
C VAL A 410 27.83 -6.27 -8.87
N LEU A 411 26.90 -7.00 -8.27
CA LEU A 411 26.68 -7.03 -6.82
C LEU A 411 27.31 -8.24 -6.13
N ASN A 412 27.57 -9.35 -6.84
CA ASN A 412 28.46 -10.41 -6.35
C ASN A 412 29.86 -9.89 -5.95
N GLU A 413 30.34 -8.80 -6.57
CA GLU A 413 31.61 -8.16 -6.21
C GLU A 413 31.50 -7.23 -4.98
N ARG A 414 30.32 -6.68 -4.70
CA ARG A 414 30.08 -5.70 -3.63
C ARG A 414 29.53 -6.33 -2.34
N ILE A 415 28.63 -7.29 -2.48
CA ILE A 415 28.06 -8.09 -1.41
C ILE A 415 28.93 -9.34 -1.31
N GLY A 416 30.08 -9.21 -0.68
CA GLY A 416 30.74 -10.42 -0.20
C GLY A 416 29.75 -11.18 0.69
N ASN A 417 29.67 -12.51 0.57
CA ASN A 417 28.87 -13.41 1.42
C ASN A 417 29.04 -13.17 2.95
N LYS A 418 30.01 -12.32 3.33
CA LYS A 418 30.26 -11.78 4.65
C LYS A 418 29.03 -11.32 5.42
N TYR A 419 27.98 -10.80 4.77
CA TYR A 419 26.76 -10.38 5.48
C TYR A 419 26.07 -11.54 6.21
N PHE A 420 26.14 -12.76 5.66
CA PHE A 420 25.62 -13.98 6.29
C PHE A 420 26.65 -14.70 7.16
N ASP A 421 27.94 -14.37 7.03
CA ASP A 421 28.99 -14.87 7.91
C ASP A 421 28.92 -14.26 9.33
N TYR A 422 28.15 -13.17 9.51
CA TYR A 422 27.90 -12.60 10.84
C TYR A 422 26.72 -13.31 11.53
N PRO A 423 26.93 -13.94 12.69
CA PRO A 423 25.83 -14.56 13.43
C PRO A 423 24.80 -13.51 13.85
N LEU A 424 23.51 -13.85 13.72
CA LEU A 424 22.36 -12.99 14.06
C LEU A 424 22.26 -12.62 15.56
N ASN A 425 23.22 -13.02 16.38
CA ASN A 425 23.24 -12.73 17.82
C ASN A 425 23.73 -11.31 18.15
N SER A 426 23.36 -10.31 17.36
CA SER A 426 23.71 -8.93 17.69
C SER A 426 22.53 -8.24 18.37
N ASN A 427 22.72 -7.85 19.64
CA ASN A 427 21.79 -7.02 20.43
C ASN A 427 21.69 -5.57 19.88
N GLY A 428 21.79 -5.37 18.56
CA GLY A 428 21.64 -4.09 17.87
C GLY A 428 22.70 -3.04 18.23
N LYS A 429 23.86 -3.40 18.76
CA LYS A 429 24.97 -2.45 19.00
C LYS A 429 26.05 -2.59 17.92
N LYS A 430 26.42 -1.46 17.29
CA LYS A 430 27.62 -1.35 16.46
C LYS A 430 28.83 -1.83 17.26
N ASN A 431 29.45 -2.94 16.84
CA ASN A 431 30.70 -3.40 17.44
C ASN A 431 31.82 -2.44 17.02
N ARG A 432 32.30 -1.60 17.94
CA ARG A 432 33.45 -0.69 17.73
C ARG A 432 34.80 -1.39 17.81
N PHE A 433 34.85 -2.71 17.94
CA PHE A 433 36.09 -3.45 18.10
C PHE A 433 36.03 -4.77 17.33
N LEU A 434 36.80 -4.87 16.26
CA LEU A 434 37.54 -6.09 15.99
C LEU A 434 39.03 -5.72 16.02
N PRO A 435 39.85 -6.38 16.87
CA PRO A 435 41.31 -6.22 16.81
C PRO A 435 41.83 -6.80 15.49
N PRO A 436 43.02 -6.36 15.01
CA PRO A 436 43.59 -6.76 13.73
C PRO A 436 44.14 -8.21 13.68
N GLU A 437 43.81 -9.07 14.64
CA GLU A 437 44.42 -10.39 14.76
C GLU A 437 43.37 -11.50 14.89
N LEU A 438 42.77 -11.88 13.76
CA LEU A 438 42.36 -13.27 13.53
C LEU A 438 42.68 -13.63 12.08
N GLY A 439 43.95 -13.99 11.89
CA GLY A 439 44.39 -14.71 10.72
C GLY A 439 43.90 -16.15 10.75
N THR A 440 43.70 -16.68 9.54
CA THR A 440 43.85 -18.08 9.13
C THR A 440 43.23 -19.15 10.02
N GLY A 441 42.10 -19.72 9.57
CA GLY A 441 41.66 -21.02 10.05
C GLY A 441 40.20 -21.35 9.80
N LEU A 442 39.78 -21.39 8.53
CA LEU A 442 39.04 -22.49 7.88
C LEU A 442 38.68 -22.11 6.45
#